data_AF-A0A7W1NXM3-F1
#
_entry.id   AF-A0A7W1NXM3-F1
#
_cell.length_a   1.000
_cell.length_b   1.000
_cell.length_c   1.000
_cell.angle_alpha   90.00
_cell.angle_beta   90.00
_cell.angle_gamma   90.00
#
_symmetry.space_group_name_H-M   'P 1'
#
loop_
_entity.id
_entity.type
_entity.pdbx_description
1 polymer ?
#
loop_
_entity_poly.entity_id
_entity_poly.type
_entity_poly.pdbx_seq_one_letter_code
_entity_poly.pdbx_strand_id
1 'polypeptide(L)'
;MLNEIASTREDRPIVRVVQVPISKAELLQNELRQQVATVMDIQEESFVEPSPTAEPQPVETGLGLKSHLVASFEGRLLGESEAAYEQLDQQLVPLNHMAVFRTTTSSNNEDIAARPHTIHIITGRVNPRPTSWWPNAILFIATLFSVLLVGTMLALDNMNPTTADQLSGRIFFELWRGLPYGLSLLLILGAHEMGHYFAARHHKLAVTLPYFIPMPIPGLTMIGTLGAFIQLREPMRNRKVLFDV
;
A
#
# COMPACT_ATOMS: atom_id res chain seq x y z
N MET A 1 45.01 11.06 -80.24
CA MET A 1 45.29 10.47 -78.92
C MET A 1 44.11 10.81 -78.02
N LEU A 2 43.27 9.83 -77.70
CA LEU A 2 42.10 9.97 -76.85
C LEU A 2 42.56 9.79 -75.40
N ASN A 3 42.31 10.77 -74.53
CA ASN A 3 42.52 10.64 -73.09
C ASN A 3 41.28 9.99 -72.48
N GLU A 4 41.39 8.74 -72.04
CA GLU A 4 40.44 8.15 -71.10
C GLU A 4 40.78 8.61 -69.68
N ILE A 5 39.81 9.21 -69.00
CA ILE A 5 39.88 9.49 -67.56
C ILE A 5 39.22 8.31 -66.87
N ALA A 6 40.01 7.43 -66.27
CA ALA A 6 39.54 6.36 -65.42
C ALA A 6 38.90 6.95 -64.15
N SER A 7 37.58 6.95 -64.10
CA SER A 7 36.80 7.29 -62.89
C SER A 7 36.80 6.07 -61.96
N THR A 8 37.66 6.09 -60.95
CA THR A 8 37.70 5.10 -59.86
C THR A 8 36.43 5.22 -59.02
N ARG A 9 35.54 4.22 -59.14
CA ARG A 9 34.19 4.17 -58.56
C ARG A 9 34.16 3.70 -57.09
N GLU A 10 35.30 3.60 -56.42
CA GLU A 10 35.41 2.96 -55.09
C GLU A 10 35.69 3.92 -53.92
N ASP A 11 35.83 5.23 -54.15
CA ASP A 11 36.07 6.19 -53.07
C ASP A 11 34.76 6.70 -52.45
N ARG A 12 33.96 5.78 -51.90
CA ARG A 12 32.87 6.18 -50.98
C ARG A 12 33.46 6.29 -49.58
N PRO A 13 33.50 7.48 -48.96
CA PRO A 13 33.94 7.60 -47.59
C PRO A 13 33.05 6.73 -46.70
N ILE A 14 33.68 5.86 -45.91
CA ILE A 14 32.99 5.09 -44.88
C ILE A 14 32.45 6.12 -43.88
N VAL A 15 31.16 6.48 -44.03
CA VAL A 15 30.47 7.31 -43.06
C VAL A 15 30.40 6.50 -41.79
N ARG A 16 31.31 6.78 -40.85
CA ARG A 16 31.23 6.25 -39.50
C ARG A 16 29.94 6.80 -38.91
N VAL A 17 28.89 5.98 -38.92
CA VAL A 17 27.65 6.29 -38.19
C VAL A 17 28.08 6.41 -36.73
N VAL A 18 28.19 7.64 -36.25
CA VAL A 18 28.39 7.92 -34.83
C VAL A 18 27.11 7.43 -34.17
N GLN A 19 27.13 6.22 -33.63
CA GLN A 19 26.09 5.77 -32.73
C GLN A 19 26.14 6.74 -31.55
N VAL A 20 25.14 7.64 -31.49
CA VAL A 20 24.94 8.48 -30.33
C VAL A 20 24.82 7.53 -29.13
N PRO A 21 25.64 7.68 -28.08
CA PRO A 21 25.55 6.80 -26.93
C PRO A 21 24.15 6.91 -26.36
N ILE A 22 23.42 5.78 -26.34
CA ILE A 22 22.08 5.71 -25.78
C ILE A 22 22.16 6.21 -24.34
N SER A 23 21.37 7.23 -24.02
CA SER A 23 21.36 7.81 -22.69
C SER A 23 20.79 6.79 -21.69
N LYS A 24 21.22 6.87 -20.42
CA LYS A 24 20.67 6.00 -19.36
C LYS A 24 19.15 6.14 -19.22
N ALA A 25 18.61 7.32 -19.53
CA ALA A 25 17.18 7.58 -19.53
C ALA A 25 16.47 6.79 -20.65
N GLU A 26 16.99 6.82 -21.88
CA GLU A 26 16.44 6.04 -22.99
C GLU A 26 16.51 4.52 -22.75
N LEU A 27 17.59 4.03 -22.12
CA LEU A 27 17.69 2.62 -21.73
C LEU A 27 16.57 2.24 -20.74
N LEU A 28 16.36 3.06 -19.70
CA LEU A 28 15.29 2.84 -18.72
C LEU A 28 13.90 2.92 -19.38
N GLN A 29 13.66 3.91 -20.24
CA GLN A 29 12.38 4.05 -20.95
C GLN A 29 12.08 2.82 -21.82
N ASN A 30 13.07 2.35 -22.56
CA ASN A 30 12.93 1.15 -23.39
C ASN A 30 12.70 -0.10 -22.55
N GLU A 31 13.39 -0.25 -21.42
CA GLU A 31 13.21 -1.38 -20.50
C GLU A 31 11.80 -1.37 -19.89
N LEU A 32 11.32 -0.22 -19.38
CA LEU A 32 9.97 -0.07 -18.84
C LEU A 32 8.90 -0.36 -19.90
N ARG A 33 9.06 0.16 -21.13
CA ARG A 33 8.15 -0.12 -22.23
C ARG A 33 8.07 -1.62 -22.54
N GLN A 34 9.21 -2.30 -22.61
CA GLN A 34 9.26 -3.75 -22.86
C GLN A 34 8.56 -4.53 -21.75
N GLN A 35 8.79 -4.18 -20.49
CA GLN A 35 8.15 -4.84 -19.35
C GLN A 35 6.62 -4.65 -19.37
N VAL A 36 6.14 -3.42 -19.58
CA VAL A 36 4.70 -3.12 -19.65
C VAL A 36 4.04 -3.79 -20.86
N ALA A 37 4.71 -3.85 -22.01
CA ALA A 37 4.19 -4.51 -23.21
C ALA A 37 3.96 -6.02 -23.01
N THR A 38 4.56 -6.64 -21.97
CA THR A 38 4.29 -8.05 -21.65
C THR A 38 2.91 -8.27 -21.03
N VAL A 39 2.26 -7.22 -20.52
CA VAL A 39 0.97 -7.31 -19.80
C VAL A 39 -0.13 -6.41 -20.38
N MET A 40 0.22 -5.48 -21.26
CA MET A 40 -0.68 -4.49 -21.85
C MET A 40 -0.38 -4.28 -23.34
N ASP A 41 -1.43 -4.19 -24.15
CA ASP A 41 -1.39 -3.62 -25.49
C ASP A 41 -1.40 -2.08 -25.35
N ILE A 42 -0.21 -1.48 -25.50
CA ILE A 42 0.03 -0.05 -25.23
C ILE A 42 -0.50 0.79 -26.39
N GLN A 43 -1.39 1.73 -26.08
CA GLN A 43 -1.95 2.68 -27.05
C GLN A 43 -1.30 4.05 -26.92
N GLU A 44 -1.08 4.50 -25.68
CA GLU A 44 -0.44 5.76 -25.37
C GLU A 44 0.59 5.57 -24.26
N GLU A 45 1.71 6.27 -24.36
CA GLU A 45 2.75 6.29 -23.33
C GLU A 45 3.26 7.71 -23.13
N SER A 46 3.51 8.05 -21.87
CA SER A 46 4.09 9.34 -21.48
C SER A 46 5.18 9.10 -20.45
N PHE A 47 6.34 9.71 -20.68
CA PHE A 47 7.45 9.69 -19.73
C PHE A 47 7.62 11.08 -19.13
N VAL A 48 7.80 11.15 -17.82
CA VAL A 48 8.12 12.40 -17.15
C VAL A 48 9.64 12.58 -17.26
N GLU A 49 10.08 13.45 -18.16
CA GLU A 49 11.48 13.83 -18.21
C GLU A 49 11.87 14.56 -16.91
N PRO A 50 13.01 14.21 -16.28
CA PRO A 50 13.51 14.95 -15.13
C PRO A 50 13.92 16.35 -15.59
N SER A 51 12.99 17.31 -15.49
CA SER A 51 13.26 18.69 -15.84
C SER A 51 14.37 19.24 -14.93
N PRO A 52 15.48 19.78 -15.46
CA PRO A 52 16.60 20.25 -14.64
C PRO A 52 16.25 21.45 -13.75
N THR A 53 15.10 22.09 -13.98
CA THR A 53 14.64 23.30 -13.29
C THR A 53 13.28 23.16 -12.60
N ALA A 54 12.56 22.05 -12.78
CA ALA A 54 11.29 21.84 -12.09
C ALA A 54 11.52 20.92 -10.89
N GLU A 55 11.16 21.38 -9.69
CA GLU A 55 11.10 20.48 -8.55
C GLU A 55 10.17 19.31 -8.90
N PRO A 56 10.63 18.06 -8.77
CA PRO A 56 9.80 16.89 -9.03
C PRO A 56 8.53 17.00 -8.19
N GLN A 57 7.35 17.05 -8.82
CA GLN A 57 6.10 17.06 -8.06
C GLN A 57 5.96 15.69 -7.39
N PRO A 58 6.01 15.61 -6.05
CA PRO A 58 5.79 14.35 -5.38
C PRO A 58 4.35 13.92 -5.66
N VAL A 59 4.17 12.71 -6.16
CA VAL A 59 2.87 12.05 -6.03
C VAL A 59 2.80 11.67 -4.56
N GLU A 60 2.04 12.45 -3.78
CA GLU A 60 1.75 12.10 -2.40
C GLU A 60 0.94 10.80 -2.40
N THR A 61 1.64 9.68 -2.28
CA THR A 61 1.02 8.47 -1.77
C THR A 61 0.69 8.76 -0.31
N GLY A 62 -0.56 8.53 0.11
CA GLY A 62 -1.09 8.89 1.45
C GLY A 62 -0.36 8.27 2.66
N LEU A 63 0.81 7.66 2.44
CA LEU A 63 1.75 7.14 3.43
C LEU A 63 3.01 8.02 3.60
N GLY A 64 3.06 9.22 3.02
CA GLY A 64 4.18 10.15 3.20
C GLY A 64 5.47 9.76 2.45
N LEU A 65 5.37 8.88 1.45
CA LEU A 65 6.48 8.56 0.55
C LEU A 65 6.56 9.61 -0.56
N LYS A 66 7.74 10.21 -0.74
CA LYS A 66 8.06 11.03 -1.92
C LYS A 66 8.28 10.12 -3.12
N SER A 67 7.20 9.57 -3.66
CA SER A 67 7.20 8.83 -4.92
C SER A 67 7.01 9.79 -6.08
N HIS A 68 7.86 9.69 -7.11
CA HIS A 68 7.73 10.49 -8.32
C HIS A 68 7.23 9.62 -9.46
N LEU A 69 6.27 10.13 -10.23
CA LEU A 69 5.80 9.49 -11.45
C LEU A 69 6.93 9.48 -12.48
N VAL A 70 7.24 8.30 -13.02
CA VAL A 70 8.28 8.09 -14.03
C VAL A 70 7.66 7.96 -15.41
N ALA A 71 6.61 7.15 -15.51
CA ALA A 71 5.94 6.87 -16.76
C ALA A 71 4.46 6.58 -16.52
N SER A 72 3.62 6.89 -17.50
CA SER A 72 2.24 6.42 -17.56
C SER A 72 1.99 5.75 -18.90
N PHE A 73 1.38 4.57 -18.87
CA PHE A 73 1.00 3.80 -20.04
C PHE A 73 -0.51 3.63 -20.03
N GLU A 74 -1.16 3.88 -21.15
CA GLU A 74 -2.58 3.66 -21.35
C GLU A 74 -2.79 2.64 -22.46
N GLY A 75 -3.72 1.72 -22.24
CA GLY A 75 -3.98 0.65 -23.19
C GLY A 75 -4.90 -0.42 -22.66
N ARG A 76 -4.89 -1.58 -23.30
CA ARG A 76 -5.74 -2.72 -22.91
C ARG A 76 -4.90 -3.82 -22.29
N LEU A 77 -5.31 -4.33 -21.13
CA LEU A 77 -4.63 -5.47 -20.50
C LEU A 77 -4.79 -6.73 -21.35
N LEU A 78 -3.71 -7.50 -21.46
CA LEU A 78 -3.67 -8.76 -22.22
C LEU A 78 -4.30 -9.94 -21.47
N GLY A 79 -4.60 -9.77 -20.18
CA GLY A 79 -5.22 -10.78 -19.33
C GLY A 79 -5.86 -10.17 -18.09
N GLU A 80 -6.11 -11.02 -17.10
CA GLU A 80 -6.65 -10.61 -15.80
C GLU A 80 -5.73 -9.61 -15.11
N SER A 81 -6.30 -8.52 -14.58
CA SER A 81 -5.53 -7.42 -13.99
C SER A 81 -4.63 -7.87 -12.83
N GLU A 82 -5.03 -8.89 -12.08
CA GLU A 82 -4.26 -9.43 -10.96
C GLU A 82 -3.00 -10.18 -11.43
N ALA A 83 -3.13 -11.02 -12.46
CA ALA A 83 -2.00 -11.75 -13.02
C ALA A 83 -1.03 -10.80 -13.75
N ALA A 84 -1.58 -9.83 -14.50
CA ALA A 84 -0.81 -8.76 -15.13
C ALA A 84 -0.02 -7.94 -14.09
N TYR A 85 -0.65 -7.62 -12.95
CA TYR A 85 0.02 -6.92 -11.86
C TYR A 85 1.17 -7.76 -11.28
N GLU A 86 0.93 -9.02 -10.88
CA GLU A 86 1.98 -9.85 -10.28
C GLU A 86 3.17 -10.04 -11.22
N GLN A 87 2.92 -10.23 -12.51
CA GLN A 87 3.96 -10.36 -13.53
C GLN A 87 4.79 -9.07 -13.67
N LEU A 88 4.13 -7.92 -13.85
CA LEU A 88 4.83 -6.65 -14.00
C LEU A 88 5.54 -6.23 -12.71
N ASP A 89 4.94 -6.49 -11.56
CA ASP A 89 5.55 -6.18 -10.26
C ASP A 89 6.87 -6.93 -10.08
N GLN A 90 6.93 -8.23 -10.41
CA GLN A 90 8.17 -9.00 -10.34
C GLN A 90 9.27 -8.44 -11.25
N GLN A 91 8.91 -7.96 -12.44
CA GLN A 91 9.86 -7.35 -13.38
C GLN A 91 10.38 -5.98 -12.93
N LEU A 92 9.58 -5.23 -12.17
CA LEU A 92 9.94 -3.91 -11.65
C LEU A 92 10.73 -3.95 -10.32
N VAL A 93 10.85 -5.13 -9.68
CA VAL A 93 11.65 -5.31 -8.43
C VAL A 93 13.10 -4.86 -8.60
N PRO A 94 13.87 -5.32 -9.62
CA PRO A 94 15.27 -4.94 -9.80
C PRO A 94 15.45 -3.43 -10.03
N LEU A 95 14.44 -2.80 -10.61
CA LEU A 95 14.45 -1.37 -10.92
C LEU A 95 14.05 -0.50 -9.72
N ASN A 96 13.57 -1.08 -8.61
CA ASN A 96 13.00 -0.33 -7.48
C ASN A 96 11.85 0.62 -7.89
N HIS A 97 11.04 0.19 -8.85
CA HIS A 97 9.83 0.89 -9.29
C HIS A 97 8.58 0.11 -8.86
N MET A 98 7.44 0.78 -8.78
CA MET A 98 6.15 0.15 -8.50
C MET A 98 5.15 0.53 -9.58
N ALA A 99 4.36 -0.44 -10.05
CA ALA A 99 3.23 -0.19 -10.93
C ALA A 99 1.97 0.08 -10.11
N VAL A 100 1.19 1.08 -10.50
CA VAL A 100 -0.13 1.39 -9.95
C VAL A 100 -1.13 1.33 -11.08
N PHE A 101 -2.04 0.37 -10.99
CA PHE A 101 -3.06 0.14 -12.02
C PHE A 101 -4.28 0.98 -11.70
N ARG A 102 -4.79 1.69 -12.71
CA ARG A 102 -6.03 2.47 -12.63
C ARG A 102 -6.88 2.12 -13.84
N THR A 103 -8.18 1.99 -13.63
CA THR A 103 -9.15 1.99 -14.72
C THR A 103 -9.52 3.43 -15.01
N THR A 104 -9.43 3.88 -16.26
CA THR A 104 -9.97 5.19 -16.63
C THR A 104 -11.50 5.13 -16.54
N THR A 105 -12.07 6.06 -15.77
CA THR A 105 -13.52 6.24 -15.68
C THR A 105 -13.95 7.07 -16.89
N SER A 106 -14.03 6.45 -18.07
CA SER A 106 -14.70 7.08 -19.21
C SER A 106 -16.20 7.16 -18.90
N SER A 107 -16.73 8.38 -18.87
CA SER A 107 -18.10 8.76 -18.46
C SER A 107 -19.16 8.45 -19.52
N ASN A 108 -19.02 7.37 -20.28
CA ASN A 108 -20.06 6.90 -21.19
C ASN A 108 -20.24 5.39 -21.01
N ASN A 109 -21.43 4.94 -21.40
CA ASN A 109 -22.02 3.63 -21.17
C ASN A 109 -21.29 2.50 -21.93
N GLU A 110 -19.96 2.47 -21.85
CA GLU A 110 -19.09 1.47 -22.47
C GLU A 110 -18.89 0.27 -21.56
N ASP A 111 -18.94 -0.91 -22.19
CA ASP A 111 -18.72 -2.21 -21.58
C ASP A 111 -17.54 -2.20 -20.63
N ILE A 112 -17.75 -2.67 -19.40
CA ILE A 112 -16.75 -2.72 -18.34
C ILE A 112 -15.49 -3.47 -18.80
N ALA A 113 -15.63 -4.45 -19.70
CA ALA A 113 -14.54 -5.24 -20.26
C ALA A 113 -13.68 -4.52 -21.32
N ALA A 114 -14.14 -3.40 -21.88
CA ALA A 114 -13.45 -2.66 -22.93
C ALA A 114 -12.77 -1.37 -22.43
N ARG A 115 -12.85 -1.08 -21.13
CA ARG A 115 -12.29 0.16 -20.58
C ARG A 115 -10.77 0.18 -20.70
N PRO A 116 -10.17 1.30 -21.15
CA PRO A 116 -8.73 1.45 -21.11
C PRO A 116 -8.24 1.34 -19.66
N HIS A 117 -7.06 0.77 -19.52
CA HIS A 117 -6.35 0.67 -18.26
C HIS A 117 -5.14 1.58 -18.34
N THR A 118 -4.88 2.30 -17.26
CA THR A 118 -3.71 3.15 -17.11
C THR A 118 -2.78 2.52 -16.07
N ILE A 119 -1.53 2.26 -16.45
CA ILE A 119 -0.46 1.82 -15.56
C ILE A 119 0.46 3.01 -15.31
N HIS A 120 0.50 3.47 -14.06
CA HIS A 120 1.47 4.47 -13.63
C HIS A 120 2.68 3.77 -13.00
N ILE A 121 3.87 4.09 -13.47
CA ILE A 121 5.13 3.63 -12.87
C ILE A 121 5.66 4.74 -11.98
N ILE A 122 5.81 4.45 -10.69
CA ILE A 122 6.33 5.38 -9.69
C ILE A 122 7.68 4.89 -9.16
N THR A 123 8.55 5.83 -8.81
CA THR A 123 9.83 5.53 -8.13
C THR A 123 9.61 5.12 -6.68
N GLY A 124 10.40 4.14 -6.24
CA GLY A 124 10.51 3.74 -4.84
C GLY A 124 9.48 2.69 -4.44
N ARG A 125 9.95 1.48 -4.15
CA ARG A 125 9.13 0.45 -3.50
C ARG A 125 9.07 0.69 -2.01
N VAL A 126 7.89 0.52 -1.43
CA VAL A 126 7.74 0.51 0.02
C VAL A 126 8.29 -0.80 0.54
N ASN A 127 9.46 -0.75 1.18
CA ASN A 127 9.97 -1.90 1.93
C ASN A 127 9.55 -1.72 3.39
N PRO A 128 8.46 -2.39 3.84
CA PRO A 128 7.95 -2.24 5.19
C PRO A 128 9.04 -2.70 6.17
N ARG A 129 9.63 -1.75 6.90
CA ARG A 129 10.60 -2.10 7.94
C ARG A 129 9.90 -2.99 8.99
N PRO A 130 10.53 -4.08 9.44
CA PRO A 130 10.00 -4.85 10.55
C PRO A 130 9.95 -3.93 11.77
N THR A 131 8.77 -3.81 12.39
CA THR A 131 8.65 -3.10 13.67
C THR A 131 8.71 -4.09 14.80
N SER A 132 9.27 -3.63 15.91
CA SER A 132 9.26 -4.38 17.15
C SER A 132 7.82 -4.66 17.60
N TRP A 133 7.59 -5.84 18.16
CA TRP A 133 6.28 -6.30 18.64
C TRP A 133 5.87 -5.67 19.98
N TRP A 134 6.83 -5.14 20.74
CA TRP A 134 6.61 -4.65 22.10
C TRP A 134 5.61 -3.49 22.22
N PRO A 135 5.50 -2.51 21.29
CA PRO A 135 4.51 -1.44 21.43
C PRO A 135 3.09 -1.99 21.38
N ASN A 136 2.84 -2.98 20.52
CA ASN A 136 1.53 -3.65 20.41
C ASN A 136 1.20 -4.39 21.70
N ALA A 137 2.19 -5.07 22.29
CA ALA A 137 2.01 -5.77 23.56
C ALA A 137 1.71 -4.81 24.72
N ILE A 138 2.44 -3.68 24.83
CA ILE A 138 2.17 -2.67 25.85
C ILE A 138 0.77 -2.08 25.69
N LEU A 139 0.39 -1.72 24.46
CA LEU A 139 -0.93 -1.19 24.16
C LEU A 139 -2.03 -2.20 24.47
N PHE A 140 -1.86 -3.47 24.09
CA PHE A 140 -2.79 -4.53 24.43
C PHE A 140 -2.95 -4.72 25.94
N ILE A 141 -1.86 -4.74 26.71
CA ILE A 141 -1.91 -4.85 28.17
C ILE A 141 -2.61 -3.64 28.78
N ALA A 142 -2.32 -2.42 28.29
CA ALA A 142 -2.98 -1.21 28.74
C ALA A 142 -4.49 -1.24 28.43
N THR A 143 -4.88 -1.73 27.25
CA THR A 143 -6.29 -1.87 26.86
C THR A 143 -6.98 -2.94 27.70
N LEU A 144 -6.35 -4.09 27.92
CA LEU A 144 -6.87 -5.12 28.81
C LEU A 144 -7.14 -4.57 30.20
N PHE A 145 -6.17 -3.86 30.78
CA PHE A 145 -6.34 -3.23 32.09
C PHE A 145 -7.48 -2.21 32.10
N SER A 146 -7.55 -1.36 31.08
CA SER A 146 -8.57 -0.33 30.90
C SER A 146 -9.98 -0.92 30.82
N VAL A 147 -10.18 -1.95 30.00
CA VAL A 147 -11.47 -2.60 29.82
C VAL A 147 -11.87 -3.42 31.05
N LEU A 148 -10.92 -4.07 31.73
CA LEU A 148 -11.18 -4.75 33.01
C LEU A 148 -11.59 -3.77 34.12
N LEU A 149 -10.97 -2.59 34.17
CA LEU A 149 -11.33 -1.54 35.11
C LEU A 149 -12.77 -1.08 34.90
N VAL A 150 -13.13 -0.75 33.66
CA VAL A 150 -14.52 -0.36 33.30
C VAL A 150 -15.50 -1.48 33.57
N GLY A 151 -15.19 -2.72 33.17
CA GLY A 151 -16.04 -3.89 33.45
C GLY A 151 -16.25 -4.13 34.94
N THR A 152 -15.22 -3.91 35.75
CA THR A 152 -15.32 -4.03 37.22
C THR A 152 -16.21 -2.94 37.79
N MET A 153 -16.08 -1.69 37.34
CA MET A 153 -16.96 -0.60 37.76
C MET A 153 -18.43 -0.89 37.42
N LEU A 154 -18.70 -1.38 36.21
CA LEU A 154 -20.04 -1.81 35.81
C LEU A 154 -20.57 -2.94 36.69
N ALA A 155 -19.73 -3.91 37.05
CA ALA A 155 -20.12 -4.98 37.95
C ALA A 155 -20.44 -4.46 39.36
N LEU A 156 -19.69 -3.49 39.88
CA LEU A 156 -19.91 -2.88 41.19
C LEU A 156 -21.17 -2.02 41.26
N ASP A 157 -21.50 -1.31 40.18
CA ASP A 157 -22.72 -0.47 40.09
C ASP A 157 -24.01 -1.30 40.21
N ASN A 158 -23.95 -2.57 39.84
CA ASN A 158 -25.05 -3.53 40.00
C ASN A 158 -25.15 -4.16 41.40
N MET A 159 -24.26 -3.79 42.35
CA MET A 159 -24.24 -4.32 43.72
C MET A 159 -24.88 -3.35 44.72
N ASN A 160 -25.08 -3.83 45.95
CA ASN A 160 -25.53 -2.98 47.05
C ASN A 160 -24.53 -1.83 47.29
N PRO A 161 -25.00 -0.58 47.47
CA PRO A 161 -24.13 0.61 47.57
C PRO A 161 -23.05 0.50 48.66
N THR A 162 -23.41 -0.04 49.83
CA THR A 162 -22.49 -0.21 50.96
C THR A 162 -21.37 -1.22 50.67
N THR A 163 -21.66 -2.24 49.86
CA THR A 163 -20.67 -3.24 49.44
C THR A 163 -19.82 -2.69 48.30
N ALA A 164 -20.43 -1.96 47.37
CA ALA A 164 -19.73 -1.30 46.26
C ALA A 164 -18.69 -0.29 46.76
N ASP A 165 -19.02 0.52 47.77
CA ASP A 165 -18.09 1.51 48.36
C ASP A 165 -16.89 0.86 49.05
N GLN A 166 -17.10 -0.26 49.76
CA GLN A 166 -15.98 -0.99 50.39
C GLN A 166 -15.04 -1.59 49.34
N LEU A 167 -15.62 -2.04 48.23
CA LEU A 167 -14.93 -2.78 47.19
C LEU A 167 -14.23 -1.84 46.18
N SER A 168 -14.78 -0.65 45.95
CA SER A 168 -14.19 0.40 45.10
C SER A 168 -12.83 0.87 45.65
N GLY A 169 -12.66 0.93 46.98
CA GLY A 169 -11.39 1.22 47.63
C GLY A 169 -10.28 0.20 47.37
N ARG A 170 -10.62 -1.00 46.84
CA ARG A 170 -9.69 -2.08 46.50
C ARG A 170 -9.82 -2.52 45.04
N ILE A 171 -10.31 -1.64 44.17
CA ILE A 171 -10.69 -1.98 42.78
C ILE A 171 -9.62 -2.74 41.99
N PHE A 172 -8.34 -2.47 42.21
CA PHE A 172 -7.23 -3.16 41.54
C PHE A 172 -7.17 -4.67 41.86
N PHE A 173 -7.62 -5.09 43.05
CA PHE A 173 -7.72 -6.51 43.42
C PHE A 173 -8.99 -7.17 42.91
N GLU A 174 -9.95 -6.38 42.43
CA GLU A 174 -11.28 -6.81 42.03
C GLU A 174 -11.46 -6.84 40.51
N LEU A 175 -10.39 -6.60 39.74
CA LEU A 175 -10.37 -6.59 38.28
C LEU A 175 -10.92 -7.87 37.63
N TRP A 176 -10.82 -8.99 38.35
CA TRP A 176 -11.37 -10.28 37.91
C TRP A 176 -12.89 -10.21 37.68
N ARG A 177 -13.61 -9.32 38.35
CA ARG A 177 -15.06 -9.11 38.15
C ARG A 177 -15.38 -8.51 36.79
N GLY A 178 -14.44 -7.76 36.20
CA GLY A 178 -14.55 -7.22 34.85
C GLY A 178 -14.27 -8.24 33.74
N LEU A 179 -13.87 -9.48 34.06
CA LEU A 179 -13.50 -10.47 33.04
C LEU A 179 -14.61 -10.79 32.04
N PRO A 180 -15.88 -11.03 32.42
CA PRO A 180 -16.93 -11.35 31.44
C PRO A 180 -17.12 -10.23 30.41
N TYR A 181 -17.05 -8.98 30.86
CA TYR A 181 -17.13 -7.81 30.00
C TYR A 181 -15.88 -7.68 29.12
N GLY A 182 -14.70 -7.68 29.73
CA GLY A 182 -13.44 -7.45 29.03
C GLY A 182 -13.11 -8.54 28.02
N LEU A 183 -13.37 -9.80 28.37
CA LEU A 183 -13.17 -10.92 27.46
C LEU A 183 -14.09 -10.82 26.24
N SER A 184 -15.38 -10.53 26.47
CA SER A 184 -16.36 -10.40 25.37
C SER A 184 -15.96 -9.27 24.42
N LEU A 185 -15.58 -8.11 24.96
CA LEU A 185 -15.21 -6.96 24.16
C LEU A 185 -13.89 -7.19 23.38
N LEU A 186 -12.85 -7.68 24.06
CA LEU A 186 -11.57 -7.98 23.42
C LEU A 186 -11.69 -9.07 22.37
N LEU A 187 -12.58 -10.05 22.57
CA LEU A 187 -12.82 -11.09 21.59
C LEU A 187 -13.48 -10.54 20.33
N ILE A 188 -14.46 -9.65 20.46
CA ILE A 188 -15.12 -9.04 19.28
C ILE A 188 -14.15 -8.13 18.53
N LEU A 189 -13.46 -7.22 19.21
CA LEU A 189 -12.47 -6.32 18.59
C LEU A 189 -11.31 -7.11 17.99
N GLY A 190 -10.80 -8.07 18.76
CA GLY A 190 -9.70 -8.93 18.32
C GLY A 190 -10.09 -9.76 17.09
N ALA A 191 -11.27 -10.39 17.09
CA ALA A 191 -11.73 -11.15 15.94
C ALA A 191 -11.96 -10.26 14.70
N HIS A 192 -12.50 -9.05 14.88
CA HIS A 192 -12.69 -8.10 13.80
C HIS A 192 -11.36 -7.72 13.14
N GLU A 193 -10.40 -7.21 13.92
CA GLU A 193 -9.09 -6.81 13.40
C GLU A 193 -8.25 -7.99 12.90
N MET A 194 -8.41 -9.18 13.51
CA MET A 194 -7.75 -10.38 13.01
C MET A 194 -8.34 -10.84 11.67
N GLY A 195 -9.63 -10.62 11.42
CA GLY A 195 -10.25 -10.82 10.11
C GLY A 195 -9.53 -10.00 9.04
N HIS A 196 -9.38 -8.70 9.29
CA HIS A 196 -8.65 -7.77 8.42
C HIS A 196 -7.19 -8.16 8.24
N TYR A 197 -6.53 -8.57 9.33
CA TYR A 197 -5.15 -9.04 9.30
C TYR A 197 -4.97 -10.26 8.39
N PHE A 198 -5.86 -11.26 8.51
CA PHE A 198 -5.81 -12.46 7.68
C PHE A 198 -6.16 -12.17 6.21
N ALA A 199 -7.15 -11.32 5.95
CA ALA A 199 -7.49 -10.88 4.59
C ALA A 199 -6.30 -10.18 3.93
N ALA A 200 -5.70 -9.21 4.61
CA ALA A 200 -4.52 -8.50 4.10
C ALA A 200 -3.34 -9.45 3.89
N ARG A 201 -3.11 -10.41 4.79
CA ARG A 201 -2.02 -11.39 4.65
C ARG A 201 -2.26 -12.33 3.47
N HIS A 202 -3.51 -12.70 3.19
CA HIS A 202 -3.90 -13.49 2.02
C HIS A 202 -3.54 -12.75 0.73
N HIS A 203 -3.78 -11.44 0.66
CA HIS A 203 -3.38 -10.59 -0.48
C HIS A 203 -1.89 -10.20 -0.50
N LYS A 204 -1.05 -10.84 0.33
CA LYS A 204 0.39 -10.57 0.45
C LYS A 204 0.68 -9.09 0.75
N LEU A 205 -0.22 -8.41 1.46
CA LEU A 205 -0.03 -7.04 1.91
C LEU A 205 0.79 -6.98 3.20
N ALA A 206 1.62 -5.95 3.32
CA ALA A 206 2.31 -5.63 4.55
C ALA A 206 1.39 -4.87 5.51
N VAL A 207 0.99 -5.53 6.59
CA VAL A 207 0.17 -4.98 7.67
C VAL A 207 0.82 -5.17 9.03
N THR A 208 0.44 -4.32 10.00
CA THR A 208 0.84 -4.50 11.40
C THR A 208 -0.01 -5.51 12.12
N LEU A 209 0.47 -5.96 13.28
CA LEU A 209 -0.44 -6.51 14.29
C LEU A 209 -1.42 -5.42 14.77
N PRO A 210 -2.58 -5.80 15.32
CA PRO A 210 -3.57 -4.83 15.79
C PRO A 210 -3.02 -3.93 16.90
N TYR A 211 -3.19 -2.62 16.73
CA TYR A 211 -2.95 -1.62 17.74
C TYR A 211 -4.23 -1.41 18.54
N PHE A 212 -4.24 -1.85 19.80
CA PHE A 212 -5.34 -1.60 20.71
C PHE A 212 -5.19 -0.21 21.35
N ILE A 213 -6.28 0.56 21.43
CA ILE A 213 -6.25 1.92 21.97
C ILE A 213 -6.94 1.92 23.35
N PRO A 214 -6.19 2.00 24.46
CA PRO A 214 -6.78 2.06 25.79
C PRO A 214 -7.48 3.41 26.01
N MET A 215 -8.61 3.40 26.72
CA MET A 215 -9.22 4.62 27.23
C MET A 215 -9.81 4.38 28.62
N PRO A 216 -8.98 4.47 29.69
CA PRO A 216 -9.37 4.08 31.04
C PRO A 216 -10.14 5.16 31.80
N ILE A 217 -10.41 6.32 31.18
CA ILE A 217 -11.03 7.47 31.84
C ILE A 217 -12.54 7.23 31.96
N PRO A 218 -13.08 7.02 33.17
CA PRO A 218 -14.50 6.83 33.39
C PRO A 218 -15.24 8.14 33.06
N GLY A 219 -16.31 8.06 32.26
CA GLY A 219 -17.12 9.21 31.83
C GLY A 219 -16.74 9.79 30.47
N LEU A 220 -15.53 9.50 29.96
CA LEU A 220 -15.15 9.86 28.58
C LEU A 220 -15.60 8.79 27.57
N THR A 221 -15.59 7.51 27.98
CA THR A 221 -16.19 6.39 27.22
C THR A 221 -16.86 5.41 28.17
N MET A 222 -17.92 4.73 27.70
CA MET A 222 -18.53 3.62 28.44
C MET A 222 -17.93 2.25 28.09
N ILE A 223 -16.92 2.22 27.20
CA ILE A 223 -16.41 1.00 26.58
C ILE A 223 -15.03 0.60 27.14
N GLY A 224 -14.26 1.55 27.68
CA GLY A 224 -12.91 1.30 28.20
C GLY A 224 -11.84 1.15 27.12
N THR A 225 -12.17 1.39 25.86
CA THR A 225 -11.25 1.40 24.72
C THR A 225 -11.85 2.26 23.60
N LEU A 226 -11.00 2.84 22.77
CA LEU A 226 -11.42 3.49 21.51
C LEU A 226 -11.54 2.51 20.35
N GLY A 227 -11.15 1.25 20.53
CA GLY A 227 -11.08 0.27 19.47
C GLY A 227 -9.68 -0.29 19.30
N ALA A 228 -9.54 -1.04 18.22
CA ALA A 228 -8.26 -1.48 17.70
C ALA A 228 -8.22 -1.17 16.20
N PHE A 229 -7.02 -1.12 15.62
CA PHE A 229 -6.86 -0.97 14.17
C PHE A 229 -5.58 -1.66 13.69
N ILE A 230 -5.60 -2.16 12.47
CA ILE A 230 -4.39 -2.52 11.74
C ILE A 230 -3.88 -1.34 10.91
N GLN A 231 -2.56 -1.17 10.83
CA GLN A 231 -1.95 -0.18 9.97
C GLN A 231 -1.42 -0.86 8.71
N LEU A 232 -1.90 -0.40 7.55
CA LEU A 232 -1.36 -0.79 6.26
C LEU A 232 -0.01 -0.10 6.03
N ARG A 233 1.00 -0.88 5.62
CA ARG A 233 2.39 -0.38 5.43
C ARG A 233 2.82 -0.25 3.99
N GLU A 234 1.97 -0.66 3.07
CA GLU A 234 2.21 -0.53 1.64
C GLU A 234 0.91 -0.10 0.95
N PRO A 235 0.98 0.66 -0.15
CA PRO A 235 -0.22 1.08 -0.86
C PRO A 235 -0.98 -0.12 -1.43
N MET A 236 -2.32 -0.03 -1.43
CA MET A 236 -3.15 -1.08 -1.99
C MET A 236 -3.02 -1.16 -3.50
N ARG A 237 -2.88 -2.39 -3.99
CA ARG A 237 -2.53 -2.71 -5.38
C ARG A 237 -3.71 -2.53 -6.34
N ASN A 238 -4.92 -2.81 -5.88
CA ASN A 238 -6.14 -2.68 -6.66
C ASN A 238 -7.35 -2.35 -5.74
N ARG A 239 -8.48 -1.98 -6.36
CA ARG A 239 -9.73 -1.69 -5.64
C ARG A 239 -10.36 -2.93 -5.01
N LYS A 240 -10.11 -4.13 -5.54
CA LYS A 240 -10.68 -5.37 -5.03
C LYS A 240 -10.14 -5.69 -3.62
N VAL A 241 -8.83 -5.53 -3.44
CA VAL A 241 -8.15 -5.68 -2.15
C VAL A 241 -8.66 -4.67 -1.11
N LEU A 242 -9.06 -3.47 -1.52
CA LEU A 242 -9.71 -2.48 -0.64
C LEU A 242 -11.11 -2.92 -0.18
N PHE A 243 -11.78 -3.82 -0.89
CA PHE A 243 -13.08 -4.37 -0.47
C PHE A 243 -12.94 -5.65 0.35
N ASP A 244 -11.87 -6.42 0.13
CA ASP A 244 -11.62 -7.68 0.83
C ASP A 244 -11.04 -7.48 2.23
N VAL A 245 -10.37 -6.34 2.48
CA VAL A 245 -9.85 -5.88 3.78
C VAL A 245 -10.75 -4.76 4.31
#